data_AF-A0A3M6AAC9-F1
#
_entry.id   AF-A0A3M6AAC9-F1
#
_cell.length_a   1.000
_cell.length_b   1.000
_cell.length_c   1.000
_cell.angle_alpha   90.00
_cell.angle_beta   90.00
_cell.angle_gamma   90.00
#
_symmetry.space_group_name_H-M   'P 1'
#
loop_
_entity.id
_entity.type
_entity.pdbx_description
1 polymer ?
#
loop_
_entity_poly.entity_id
_entity_poly.type
_entity_poly.pdbx_seq_one_letter_code
_entity_poly.pdbx_strand_id
1 'polypeptide(L)'
;MLSIKTNLQLFRRAQKAFSGDFMNSSFANISVNMKLALGFGTVLFFTAILALVGWTSLDKLINRTDRIGDITELSDNLTNLRVARLQYMLTDGDETAAQNMQSKLDVFKAQQQSLLISFNNPLNLKPLRELADVTRDYEASLNSMRAAFQAGAKVRNEMTANAMVAMRAVDSLNDAVTQIDPADPARFDQAQLATAARQDLILVRYEVRGYTSNPNDKTETAAFQQLDTAISHLDRLKTTFGAANREQIAQFESALRSYRSSVDAFKATTQTAASVRKDLTSQGAAIVKLGEELYGIQMQMQMGKDDTAQARNLQIGCVLLVMLLGILAAIVITRQITRPLRDTLAIVERIAAGDLTHTEAVTRRDELGVLQQGIQRMGTTLRELISGIRDGVTQIASAAEELSAVTEQTSAGVNSQKVETDQVATAMHEMSATVHEVARNAEQASVAASDADKQAREGNKVVGEAIQQIERLAAEVVRSSDAMNVLEQESDKIGKVMDVIKAVAEQTNLLAL
;
A
#
# COMPACT_ATOMS: atom_id res chain seq x y z
N MET A 1 18.26 33.52 -29.57
CA MET A 1 18.21 32.29 -30.40
C MET A 1 19.27 31.23 -30.05
N LEU A 2 20.46 31.58 -29.53
CA LEU A 2 21.49 30.59 -29.15
C LEU A 2 21.13 29.73 -27.91
N SER A 3 20.39 30.28 -26.93
CA SER A 3 20.04 29.56 -25.68
C SER A 3 18.95 28.47 -25.84
N ILE A 4 18.13 28.57 -26.90
CA ILE A 4 17.07 27.57 -27.18
C ILE A 4 17.66 26.30 -27.83
N LYS A 5 18.70 26.43 -28.66
CA LYS A 5 19.39 25.27 -29.26
C LYS A 5 20.16 24.43 -28.23
N THR A 6 20.78 25.08 -27.23
CA THR A 6 21.51 24.39 -26.16
C THR A 6 20.57 23.63 -25.22
N ASN A 7 19.40 24.22 -24.90
CA ASN A 7 18.36 23.52 -24.13
C ASN A 7 17.72 22.37 -24.92
N LEU A 8 17.53 22.50 -26.24
CA LEU A 8 17.01 21.40 -27.07
C LEU A 8 18.00 20.22 -27.18
N GLN A 9 19.32 20.49 -27.16
CA GLN A 9 20.34 19.44 -27.16
C GLN A 9 20.48 18.74 -25.80
N LEU A 10 20.32 19.47 -24.69
CA LEU A 10 20.22 18.89 -23.35
C LEU A 10 18.93 18.07 -23.17
N PHE A 11 17.80 18.55 -23.71
CA PHE A 11 16.53 17.81 -23.70
C PHE A 11 16.60 16.54 -24.57
N ARG A 12 17.25 16.60 -25.74
CA ARG A 12 17.50 15.41 -26.58
C ARG A 12 18.51 14.44 -25.97
N ARG A 13 19.51 14.92 -25.21
CA ARG A 13 20.43 14.06 -24.43
C ARG A 13 19.75 13.43 -23.22
N ALA A 14 18.85 14.15 -22.54
CA ALA A 14 18.01 13.59 -21.48
C ALA A 14 17.01 12.57 -22.04
N GLN A 15 16.40 12.83 -23.21
CA GLN A 15 15.50 11.91 -23.91
C GLN A 15 16.22 10.67 -24.46
N LYS A 16 17.51 10.77 -24.81
CA LYS A 16 18.40 9.61 -25.12
C LYS A 16 18.92 8.88 -23.87
N ALA A 17 19.07 9.55 -22.73
CA ALA A 17 19.31 8.87 -21.46
C ALA A 17 18.04 8.13 -20.97
N PHE A 18 16.87 8.64 -21.36
CA PHE A 18 15.55 8.01 -21.18
C PHE A 18 15.13 7.10 -22.34
N SER A 19 15.99 6.87 -23.34
CA SER A 19 15.67 5.97 -24.44
C SER A 19 15.87 4.52 -24.00
N GLY A 20 14.76 3.84 -23.72
CA GLY A 20 14.54 2.39 -23.90
C GLY A 20 15.46 1.42 -23.16
N ASP A 21 16.75 1.46 -23.41
CA ASP A 21 17.68 0.36 -23.13
C ASP A 21 18.24 0.39 -21.70
N PHE A 22 18.45 1.57 -21.10
CA PHE A 22 18.97 1.65 -19.72
C PHE A 22 17.90 1.34 -18.66
N MET A 23 16.66 1.80 -18.87
CA MET A 23 15.54 1.40 -18.00
C MET A 23 15.08 -0.04 -18.25
N ASN A 24 15.29 -0.58 -19.46
CA ASN A 24 14.98 -1.99 -19.72
C ASN A 24 15.91 -2.93 -18.96
N SER A 25 17.23 -2.72 -18.92
CA SER A 25 18.14 -3.71 -18.33
C SER A 25 18.16 -3.72 -16.80
N SER A 26 18.09 -2.55 -16.16
CA SER A 26 18.20 -2.47 -14.70
C SER A 26 16.87 -2.77 -13.98
N PHE A 27 15.73 -2.31 -14.52
CA PHE A 27 14.43 -2.65 -13.95
C PHE A 27 13.95 -4.05 -14.36
N ALA A 28 14.33 -4.60 -15.51
CA ALA A 28 13.87 -5.95 -15.90
C ALA A 28 14.34 -7.03 -14.93
N ASN A 29 15.51 -6.87 -14.32
CA ASN A 29 16.09 -7.86 -13.40
C ASN A 29 15.65 -7.72 -11.95
N ILE A 30 14.83 -6.72 -11.61
CA ILE A 30 14.22 -6.57 -10.28
C ILE A 30 13.04 -7.55 -10.15
N SER A 31 12.85 -8.12 -8.97
CA SER A 31 11.72 -9.01 -8.70
C SER A 31 10.37 -8.34 -8.99
N VAL A 32 9.40 -9.13 -9.46
CA VAL A 32 8.03 -8.69 -9.68
C VAL A 32 7.43 -8.10 -8.40
N ASN A 33 7.71 -8.70 -7.24
CA ASN A 33 7.27 -8.19 -5.94
C ASN A 33 7.80 -6.77 -5.67
N MET A 34 9.10 -6.53 -5.88
CA MET A 34 9.70 -5.21 -5.66
C MET A 34 9.17 -4.17 -6.66
N LYS A 35 8.89 -4.55 -7.91
CA LYS A 35 8.26 -3.67 -8.92
C LYS A 35 6.87 -3.20 -8.46
N LEU A 36 6.05 -4.14 -7.98
CA LEU A 36 4.72 -3.82 -7.45
C LEU A 36 4.82 -3.00 -6.15
N ALA A 37 5.71 -3.36 -5.24
CA ALA A 37 5.93 -2.65 -3.98
C ALA A 37 6.40 -1.20 -4.20
N LEU A 38 7.29 -0.94 -5.17
CA LEU A 38 7.70 0.41 -5.52
C LEU A 38 6.56 1.23 -6.14
N GLY A 39 5.78 0.63 -7.05
CA GLY A 39 4.64 1.29 -7.67
C GLY A 39 3.55 1.67 -6.66
N PHE A 40 3.04 0.67 -5.93
CA PHE A 40 2.00 0.88 -4.91
C PHE A 40 2.52 1.67 -3.71
N GLY A 41 3.75 1.43 -3.27
CA GLY A 41 4.37 2.13 -2.14
C GLY A 41 4.52 3.62 -2.41
N THR A 42 4.89 4.01 -3.63
CA THR A 42 4.97 5.43 -4.01
C THR A 42 3.59 6.08 -3.98
N VAL A 43 2.57 5.43 -4.55
CA VAL A 43 1.19 5.95 -4.53
C VAL A 43 0.67 6.09 -3.10
N LEU A 44 0.87 5.07 -2.25
CA LEU A 44 0.45 5.10 -0.84
C LEU A 44 1.19 6.18 -0.05
N PHE A 45 2.50 6.34 -0.25
CA PHE A 45 3.29 7.38 0.41
C PHE A 45 2.76 8.79 0.09
N PHE A 46 2.51 9.09 -1.18
CA PHE A 46 1.96 10.39 -1.55
C PHE A 46 0.49 10.55 -1.13
N THR A 47 -0.28 9.46 -1.09
CA THR A 47 -1.65 9.49 -0.53
C THR A 47 -1.63 9.83 0.96
N ALA A 48 -0.68 9.28 1.73
CA ALA A 48 -0.50 9.61 3.14
C ALA A 48 -0.08 11.08 3.33
N ILE A 49 0.83 11.61 2.49
CA ILE A 49 1.17 13.03 2.49
C ILE A 49 -0.07 13.90 2.21
N LEU A 50 -0.86 13.53 1.21
CA LEU A 50 -2.07 14.26 0.84
C LEU A 50 -3.10 14.26 1.98
N ALA A 51 -3.28 13.12 2.65
CA ALA A 51 -4.13 13.01 3.83
C ALA A 51 -3.63 13.90 4.97
N LEU A 52 -2.31 13.93 5.22
CA LEU A 52 -1.70 14.76 6.28
C LEU A 52 -1.81 16.26 5.98
N VAL A 53 -1.61 16.67 4.72
CA VAL A 53 -1.82 18.06 4.27
C VAL A 53 -3.30 18.44 4.39
N GLY A 54 -4.21 17.53 4.02
CA GLY A 54 -5.65 17.72 4.20
C GLY A 54 -6.04 17.92 5.67
N TRP A 55 -5.55 17.05 6.55
CA TRP A 55 -5.82 17.10 7.99
C TRP A 55 -5.33 18.42 8.62
N THR A 56 -4.07 18.78 8.38
CA THR A 56 -3.48 20.01 8.92
C THR A 56 -4.15 21.28 8.39
N SER A 57 -4.65 21.26 7.15
CA SER A 57 -5.43 22.36 6.59
C SER A 57 -6.80 22.49 7.25
N LEU A 58 -7.47 21.36 7.55
CA LEU A 58 -8.76 21.34 8.22
C LEU A 58 -8.63 21.84 9.66
N ASP A 59 -7.63 21.35 10.40
CA ASP A 59 -7.36 21.78 11.79
C ASP A 59 -7.10 23.29 11.86
N LYS A 60 -6.36 23.87 10.91
CA LYS A 60 -6.17 25.32 10.84
C LYS A 60 -7.49 26.07 10.63
N LEU A 61 -8.42 25.50 9.88
CA LEU A 61 -9.72 26.11 9.56
C LEU A 61 -10.69 26.00 10.76
N ILE A 62 -10.70 24.86 11.45
CA ILE A 62 -11.44 24.63 12.69
C ILE A 62 -10.94 25.60 13.77
N ASN A 63 -9.64 25.61 14.07
CA ASN A 63 -9.06 26.52 15.07
C ASN A 63 -9.32 28.00 14.75
N ARG A 64 -9.42 28.39 13.47
CA ARG A 64 -9.80 29.76 13.08
C ARG A 64 -11.28 30.05 13.34
N THR A 65 -12.15 29.08 13.08
CA THR A 65 -13.59 29.20 13.32
C THR A 65 -13.87 29.30 14.81
N ASP A 66 -13.21 28.48 15.63
CA ASP A 66 -13.32 28.51 17.09
C ASP A 66 -12.91 29.88 17.64
N ARG A 67 -11.81 30.46 17.14
CA ARG A 67 -11.36 31.82 17.52
C ARG A 67 -12.38 32.92 17.19
N ILE A 68 -13.09 32.81 16.07
CA ILE A 68 -14.18 33.75 15.74
C ILE A 68 -15.35 33.55 16.70
N GLY A 69 -15.65 32.31 17.04
CA GLY A 69 -16.58 31.95 18.11
C GLY A 69 -16.21 32.61 19.43
N ASP A 70 -14.96 32.47 19.88
CA ASP A 70 -14.49 33.02 21.16
C ASP A 70 -14.60 34.56 21.22
N ILE A 71 -14.32 35.25 20.10
CA ILE A 71 -14.49 36.72 20.01
C ILE A 71 -15.97 37.11 20.03
N THR A 72 -16.82 36.31 19.39
CA THR A 72 -18.28 36.56 19.38
C THR A 72 -18.86 36.37 20.78
N GLU A 73 -18.42 35.33 21.50
CA GLU A 73 -18.78 35.10 22.91
C GLU A 73 -18.30 36.23 23.82
N LEU A 74 -17.11 36.77 23.60
CA LEU A 74 -16.64 37.97 24.31
C LEU A 74 -17.58 39.16 24.10
N SER A 75 -18.05 39.39 22.87
CA SER A 75 -18.99 40.48 22.55
C SER A 75 -20.37 40.27 23.17
N ASP A 76 -20.85 39.03 23.22
CA ASP A 76 -22.11 38.70 23.90
C ASP A 76 -22.01 38.92 25.42
N ASN A 77 -20.91 38.47 26.02
CA ASN A 77 -20.62 38.69 27.43
C ASN A 77 -20.54 40.18 27.80
N LEU A 78 -19.95 41.01 26.92
CA LEU A 78 -19.98 42.47 27.09
C LEU A 78 -21.41 43.03 27.06
N THR A 79 -22.25 42.53 26.16
CA THR A 79 -23.64 42.95 26.04
C THR A 79 -24.41 42.60 27.31
N ASN A 80 -24.24 41.38 27.81
CA ASN A 80 -24.83 40.92 29.08
C ASN A 80 -24.36 41.75 30.28
N LEU A 81 -23.07 42.11 30.34
CA LEU A 81 -22.52 43.00 31.35
C LEU A 81 -23.13 44.41 31.29
N ARG A 82 -23.29 44.98 30.08
CA ARG A 82 -23.91 46.30 29.89
C ARG A 82 -25.37 46.30 30.31
N VAL A 83 -26.11 45.22 30.02
CA VAL A 83 -27.50 45.05 30.47
C VAL A 83 -27.57 44.97 32.00
N ALA A 84 -26.73 44.14 32.63
CA ALA A 84 -26.68 44.02 34.09
C ALA A 84 -26.32 45.35 34.78
N ARG A 85 -25.41 46.14 34.19
CA ARG A 85 -25.10 47.49 34.65
C ARG A 85 -26.31 48.42 34.58
N LEU A 86 -27.06 48.40 33.47
CA LEU A 86 -28.27 49.23 33.34
C LEU A 86 -29.35 48.81 34.34
N GLN A 87 -29.52 47.50 34.58
CA GLN A 87 -30.42 46.99 35.61
C GLN A 87 -30.02 47.48 37.00
N TYR A 88 -28.72 47.42 37.34
CA TYR A 88 -28.20 47.95 38.61
C TYR A 88 -28.53 49.42 38.83
N MET A 89 -28.44 50.22 37.77
CA MET A 89 -28.83 51.63 37.82
C MET A 89 -30.34 51.83 37.96
N LEU A 90 -31.17 50.99 37.33
CA LEU A 90 -32.64 51.06 37.42
C LEU A 90 -33.16 50.65 38.80
N THR A 91 -32.40 49.82 39.53
CA THR A 91 -32.72 49.40 40.90
C THR A 91 -32.07 50.28 41.96
N ASP A 92 -31.66 51.51 41.61
CA ASP A 92 -31.04 52.48 42.51
C ASP A 92 -29.86 51.95 43.35
N GLY A 93 -29.11 51.01 42.76
CA GLY A 93 -27.93 50.44 43.38
C GLY A 93 -28.16 49.24 44.30
N ASP A 94 -29.28 48.52 44.15
CA ASP A 94 -29.58 47.27 44.87
C ASP A 94 -28.41 46.25 44.86
N GLU A 95 -28.19 45.58 45.99
CA GLU A 95 -27.06 44.66 46.17
C GLU A 95 -27.20 43.37 45.34
N THR A 96 -28.41 42.89 45.10
CA THR A 96 -28.64 41.71 44.24
C THR A 96 -28.26 42.03 42.79
N ALA A 97 -28.68 43.21 42.30
CA ALA A 97 -28.28 43.68 40.98
C ALA A 97 -26.76 43.96 40.91
N ALA A 98 -26.14 44.43 42.01
CA ALA A 98 -24.69 44.62 42.10
C ALA A 98 -23.93 43.29 41.95
N GLN A 99 -24.40 42.23 42.63
CA GLN A 99 -23.81 40.89 42.55
C GLN A 99 -23.97 40.28 41.15
N ASN A 100 -25.15 40.43 40.52
CA ASN A 100 -25.35 39.98 39.15
C ASN A 100 -24.41 40.71 38.17
N MET A 101 -24.27 42.03 38.31
CA MET A 101 -23.35 42.82 37.51
C MET A 101 -21.89 42.37 37.70
N GLN A 102 -21.47 42.13 38.94
CA GLN A 102 -20.12 41.61 39.23
C GLN A 102 -19.90 40.23 38.58
N SER A 103 -20.87 39.33 38.69
CA SER A 103 -20.78 38.01 38.06
C SER A 103 -20.63 38.10 36.54
N LYS A 104 -21.35 39.01 35.86
CA LYS A 104 -21.18 39.23 34.42
C LYS A 104 -19.83 39.84 34.06
N LEU A 105 -19.27 40.70 34.92
CA LEU A 105 -17.92 41.24 34.75
C LEU A 105 -16.88 40.12 34.86
N ASP A 106 -17.02 39.23 35.83
CA ASP A 106 -16.10 38.12 36.05
C ASP A 106 -16.11 37.14 34.87
N VAL A 107 -17.29 36.82 34.32
CA VAL A 107 -17.42 35.99 33.10
C VAL A 107 -16.74 36.66 31.90
N PHE A 108 -16.98 37.96 31.71
CA PHE A 108 -16.35 38.71 30.63
C PHE A 108 -14.82 38.73 30.75
N LYS A 109 -14.30 38.97 31.97
CA LYS A 109 -12.85 38.94 32.26
C LYS A 109 -12.24 37.56 32.04
N ALA A 110 -12.93 36.50 32.44
CA ALA A 110 -12.48 35.13 32.22
C ALA A 110 -12.32 34.82 30.72
N GLN A 111 -13.30 35.22 29.90
CA GLN A 111 -13.22 35.06 28.45
C GLN A 111 -12.09 35.89 27.84
N GLN A 112 -11.93 37.15 28.26
CA GLN A 112 -10.85 38.03 27.83
C GLN A 112 -9.46 37.44 28.17
N GLN A 113 -9.29 36.87 29.36
CA GLN A 113 -8.06 36.20 29.78
C GLN A 113 -7.80 34.92 28.96
N SER A 114 -8.85 34.14 28.67
CA SER A 114 -8.76 32.94 27.82
C SER A 114 -8.25 33.29 26.42
N LEU A 115 -8.79 34.35 25.81
CA LEU A 115 -8.36 34.85 24.50
C LEU A 115 -6.87 35.25 24.48
N LEU A 116 -6.37 35.90 25.55
CA LEU A 116 -4.95 36.25 25.67
C LEU A 116 -4.03 35.02 25.68
N ILE A 117 -4.51 33.87 26.16
CA ILE A 117 -3.75 32.62 26.23
C ILE A 117 -3.85 31.83 24.91
N SER A 118 -5.02 31.80 24.28
CA SER A 118 -5.27 30.99 23.07
C SER A 118 -4.82 31.67 21.76
N PHE A 119 -4.63 33.00 21.77
CA PHE A 119 -4.24 33.78 20.59
C PHE A 119 -2.74 34.07 20.58
N ASN A 120 -1.99 33.31 19.77
CA ASN A 120 -0.53 33.46 19.66
C ASN A 120 -0.08 34.43 18.55
N ASN A 121 -0.99 34.95 17.73
CA ASN A 121 -0.62 35.81 16.61
C ASN A 121 -0.29 37.23 17.11
N PRO A 122 0.88 37.80 16.78
CA PRO A 122 1.26 39.16 17.18
C PRO A 122 0.22 40.23 16.83
N LEU A 123 -0.50 40.06 15.70
CA LEU A 123 -1.55 40.99 15.27
C LEU A 123 -2.74 41.03 16.22
N ASN A 124 -3.05 39.92 16.90
CA ASN A 124 -4.15 39.85 17.87
C ASN A 124 -3.70 40.28 19.27
N LEU A 125 -2.43 40.04 19.62
CA LEU A 125 -1.93 40.28 20.97
C LEU A 125 -1.99 41.75 21.39
N LYS A 126 -1.79 42.69 20.45
CA LYS A 126 -1.88 44.12 20.74
C LYS A 126 -3.31 44.53 21.15
N PRO A 127 -4.35 44.36 20.31
CA PRO A 127 -5.72 44.70 20.69
C PRO A 127 -6.23 43.90 21.90
N LEU A 128 -5.79 42.65 22.11
CA LEU A 128 -6.14 41.88 23.32
C LEU A 128 -5.55 42.46 24.61
N ARG A 129 -4.34 43.03 24.56
CA ARG A 129 -3.75 43.72 25.72
C ARG A 129 -4.43 45.06 25.98
N GLU A 130 -4.70 45.84 24.93
CA GLU A 130 -5.48 47.07 25.06
C GLU A 130 -6.89 46.80 25.62
N LEU A 131 -7.51 45.70 25.18
CA LEU A 131 -8.78 45.22 25.74
C LEU A 131 -8.66 44.90 27.23
N ALA A 132 -7.57 44.26 27.67
CA ALA A 132 -7.30 43.99 29.09
C ALA A 132 -7.23 45.29 29.90
N ASP A 133 -6.51 46.29 29.40
CA ASP A 133 -6.33 47.58 30.06
C ASP A 133 -7.67 48.32 30.19
N VAL A 134 -8.44 48.42 29.11
CA VAL A 134 -9.77 49.05 29.13
C VAL A 134 -10.74 48.28 30.03
N THR A 135 -10.65 46.96 30.09
CA THR A 135 -11.48 46.12 30.98
C THR A 135 -11.18 46.39 32.45
N ARG A 136 -9.90 46.57 32.81
CA ARG A 136 -9.48 46.95 34.17
C ARG A 136 -10.00 48.34 34.54
N ASP A 137 -9.93 49.30 33.62
CA ASP A 137 -10.48 50.64 33.84
C ASP A 137 -12.01 50.60 33.98
N TYR A 138 -12.69 49.76 33.19
CA TYR A 138 -14.13 49.52 33.29
C TYR A 138 -14.53 48.94 34.64
N GLU A 139 -13.76 47.97 35.16
CA GLU A 139 -13.94 47.42 36.51
C GLU A 139 -13.78 48.49 37.60
N ALA A 140 -12.75 49.33 37.51
CA ALA A 140 -12.53 50.42 38.47
C ALA A 140 -13.69 51.43 38.44
N SER A 141 -14.19 51.78 37.25
CA SER A 141 -15.36 52.64 37.07
C SER A 141 -16.64 51.97 37.61
N LEU A 142 -16.85 50.67 37.41
CA LEU A 142 -17.98 49.94 38.00
C LEU A 142 -17.94 49.95 39.53
N ASN A 143 -16.78 49.75 40.13
CA ASN A 143 -16.60 49.82 41.58
C ASN A 143 -16.87 51.24 42.11
N SER A 144 -16.43 52.26 41.38
CA SER A 144 -16.71 53.66 41.71
C SER A 144 -18.21 53.98 41.63
N MET A 145 -18.92 53.41 40.64
CA MET A 145 -20.38 53.52 40.54
C MET A 145 -21.06 52.89 41.75
N ARG A 146 -20.67 51.67 42.14
CA ARG A 146 -21.20 50.99 43.34
C ARG A 146 -21.01 51.82 44.59
N ALA A 147 -19.80 52.36 44.80
CA ALA A 147 -19.50 53.23 45.93
C ALA A 147 -20.35 54.49 45.94
N ALA A 148 -20.59 55.11 44.78
CA ALA A 148 -21.44 56.30 44.67
C ALA A 148 -22.91 56.01 45.02
N PHE A 149 -23.47 54.87 44.58
CA PHE A 149 -24.83 54.46 44.96
C PHE A 149 -24.96 54.16 46.47
N GLN A 150 -24.00 53.43 47.04
CA GLN A 150 -23.97 53.14 48.48
C GLN A 150 -23.85 54.42 49.31
N ALA A 151 -22.97 55.34 48.90
CA ALA A 151 -22.83 56.66 49.52
C ALA A 151 -24.13 57.48 49.40
N GLY A 152 -24.76 57.49 48.22
CA GLY A 152 -26.05 58.16 48.01
C GLY A 152 -27.16 57.60 48.91
N ALA A 153 -27.24 56.28 49.07
CA ALA A 153 -28.19 55.63 49.97
C ALA A 153 -27.95 56.04 51.44
N LYS A 154 -26.67 56.04 51.88
CA LYS A 154 -26.29 56.50 53.23
C LYS A 154 -26.70 57.96 53.46
N VAL A 155 -26.40 58.83 52.50
CA VAL A 155 -26.73 60.26 52.58
C VAL A 155 -28.24 60.49 52.63
N ARG A 156 -29.06 59.72 51.90
CA ARG A 156 -30.54 59.78 52.01
C ARG A 156 -31.05 59.39 53.40
N ASN A 157 -30.40 58.42 54.07
CA ASN A 157 -30.74 58.05 55.44
C ASN A 157 -30.38 59.18 56.42
N GLU A 158 -29.21 59.82 56.25
CA GLU A 158 -28.78 60.98 57.03
C GLU A 158 -29.74 62.18 56.83
N MET A 159 -30.15 62.45 55.59
CA MET A 159 -31.19 63.43 55.30
C MET A 159 -32.47 63.13 56.09
N THR A 160 -32.93 61.88 56.07
CA THR A 160 -34.15 61.48 56.78
C THR A 160 -34.00 61.71 58.30
N ALA A 161 -32.85 61.33 58.88
CA ALA A 161 -32.56 61.55 60.30
C ALA A 161 -32.54 63.06 60.66
N ASN A 162 -31.80 63.87 59.89
CA ASN A 162 -31.69 65.31 60.11
C ASN A 162 -33.04 66.01 59.96
N ALA A 163 -33.85 65.62 58.96
CA ALA A 163 -35.20 66.14 58.78
C ALA A 163 -36.13 65.80 59.96
N MET A 164 -36.02 64.61 60.54
CA MET A 164 -36.80 64.24 61.74
C MET A 164 -36.39 65.06 62.96
N VAL A 165 -35.09 65.31 63.16
CA VAL A 165 -34.62 66.17 64.26
C VAL A 165 -35.12 67.60 64.08
N ALA A 166 -35.00 68.15 62.87
CA ALA A 166 -35.51 69.48 62.56
C ALA A 166 -37.02 69.59 62.80
N MET A 167 -37.79 68.58 62.38
CA MET A 167 -39.24 68.55 62.57
C MET A 167 -39.62 68.51 64.05
N ARG A 168 -38.97 67.66 64.85
CA ARG A 168 -39.22 67.59 66.31
C ARG A 168 -38.90 68.91 67.01
N ALA A 169 -37.82 69.58 66.60
CA ALA A 169 -37.45 70.88 67.16
C ALA A 169 -38.50 71.96 66.85
N VAL A 170 -39.01 72.01 65.61
CA VAL A 170 -40.08 72.94 65.23
C VAL A 170 -41.41 72.61 65.89
N ASP A 171 -41.74 71.33 66.04
CA ASP A 171 -42.95 70.90 66.73
C ASP A 171 -42.89 71.31 68.21
N SER A 172 -41.73 71.17 68.85
CA SER A 172 -41.51 71.65 70.22
C SER A 172 -41.66 73.18 70.33
N LEU A 173 -41.25 73.94 69.31
CA LEU A 173 -41.47 75.40 69.26
C LEU A 173 -42.95 75.74 69.16
N ASN A 174 -43.70 75.04 68.29
CA ASN A 174 -45.15 75.22 68.19
C ASN A 174 -45.84 74.89 69.51
N ASP A 175 -45.47 73.78 70.15
CA ASP A 175 -46.02 73.39 71.45
C ASP A 175 -45.73 74.45 72.52
N ALA A 176 -44.51 74.99 72.57
CA ALA A 176 -44.16 76.09 73.47
C ALA A 176 -45.05 77.32 73.26
N VAL A 177 -45.36 77.68 72.02
CA VAL A 177 -46.28 78.80 71.72
C VAL A 177 -47.71 78.54 72.18
N THR A 178 -48.18 77.29 72.13
CA THR A 178 -49.53 76.97 72.62
C THR A 178 -49.68 77.16 74.14
N GLN A 179 -48.56 77.06 74.88
CA GLN A 179 -48.51 77.24 76.33
C GLN A 179 -48.39 78.71 76.76
N ILE A 180 -48.13 79.64 75.84
CA ILE A 180 -48.08 81.08 76.11
C ILE A 180 -49.51 81.59 76.39
N ASP A 181 -49.65 82.51 77.34
CA ASP A 181 -50.94 83.17 77.64
C ASP A 181 -51.60 83.70 76.34
N PRO A 182 -52.87 83.37 76.06
CA PRO A 182 -53.59 83.92 74.90
C PRO A 182 -53.56 85.44 74.78
N ALA A 183 -53.39 86.17 75.90
CA ALA A 183 -53.31 87.62 75.93
C ALA A 183 -51.89 88.19 75.70
N ASP A 184 -50.85 87.34 75.64
CA ASP A 184 -49.48 87.79 75.39
C ASP A 184 -49.33 88.29 73.93
N PRO A 185 -48.91 89.56 73.72
CA PRO A 185 -48.72 90.12 72.38
C PRO A 185 -47.73 89.33 71.51
N ALA A 186 -46.74 88.65 72.12
CA ALA A 186 -45.72 87.91 71.38
C ALA A 186 -46.23 86.56 70.84
N ARG A 187 -47.36 86.04 71.35
CA ARG A 187 -47.88 84.73 70.99
C ARG A 187 -48.23 84.64 69.51
N PHE A 188 -48.83 85.68 68.93
CA PHE A 188 -49.24 85.68 67.52
C PHE A 188 -48.03 85.61 66.58
N ASP A 189 -47.03 86.48 66.80
CA ASP A 189 -45.82 86.52 65.97
C ASP A 189 -45.01 85.22 66.09
N GLN A 190 -44.90 84.66 67.29
CA GLN A 190 -44.23 83.38 67.50
C GLN A 190 -44.99 82.22 66.84
N ALA A 191 -46.34 82.20 66.92
CA ALA A 191 -47.15 81.18 66.25
C ALA A 191 -47.01 81.24 64.74
N GLN A 192 -47.03 82.44 64.17
CA GLN A 192 -46.86 82.65 62.74
C GLN A 192 -45.49 82.15 62.26
N LEU A 193 -44.42 82.48 62.99
CA LEU A 193 -43.06 82.07 62.63
C LEU A 193 -42.81 80.57 62.82
N ALA A 194 -43.28 79.95 63.90
CA ALA A 194 -43.13 78.50 64.07
C ALA A 194 -43.95 77.71 63.04
N THR A 195 -45.15 78.19 62.67
CA THR A 195 -45.94 77.62 61.57
C THR A 195 -45.23 77.78 60.23
N ALA A 196 -44.67 78.97 59.95
CA ALA A 196 -43.91 79.22 58.73
C ALA A 196 -42.65 78.32 58.65
N ALA A 197 -41.88 78.19 59.74
CA ALA A 197 -40.73 77.30 59.80
C ALA A 197 -41.11 75.82 59.54
N ARG A 198 -42.26 75.38 60.08
CA ARG A 198 -42.78 74.03 59.81
C ARG A 198 -43.15 73.85 58.34
N GLN A 199 -43.83 74.83 57.76
CA GLN A 199 -44.22 74.81 56.35
C GLN A 199 -43.00 74.84 55.42
N ASP A 200 -42.00 75.67 55.73
CA ASP A 200 -40.74 75.73 55.02
C ASP A 200 -40.03 74.37 55.05
N LEU A 201 -39.96 73.71 56.22
CA LEU A 201 -39.36 72.39 56.33
C LEU A 201 -40.12 71.33 55.51
N ILE A 202 -41.45 71.39 55.47
CA ILE A 202 -42.27 70.48 54.64
C ILE A 202 -41.98 70.72 53.15
N LEU A 203 -41.94 71.97 52.71
CA LEU A 203 -41.64 72.33 51.32
C LEU A 203 -40.21 71.96 50.93
N VAL A 204 -39.23 72.21 51.81
CA VAL A 204 -37.84 71.75 51.65
C VAL A 204 -37.80 70.25 51.42
N ARG A 205 -38.47 69.46 52.27
CA ARG A 205 -38.49 68.00 52.15
C ARG A 205 -39.20 67.54 50.88
N TYR A 206 -40.24 68.25 50.45
CA TYR A 206 -40.94 67.98 49.20
C TYR A 206 -40.02 68.18 47.99
N GLU A 207 -39.37 69.34 47.89
CA GLU A 207 -38.46 69.65 46.78
C GLU A 207 -37.23 68.74 46.77
N VAL A 208 -36.64 68.46 47.94
CA VAL A 208 -35.51 67.52 48.06
C VAL A 208 -35.94 66.09 47.72
N ARG A 209 -37.18 65.68 48.03
CA ARG A 209 -37.71 64.38 47.58
C ARG A 209 -37.93 64.34 46.07
N GLY A 210 -38.34 65.46 45.47
CA GLY A 210 -38.39 65.63 44.03
C GLY A 210 -37.00 65.49 43.39
N TYR A 211 -35.99 66.15 43.96
CA TYR A 211 -34.59 66.06 43.52
C TYR A 211 -34.02 64.66 43.66
N THR A 212 -34.17 64.01 44.82
CA THR A 212 -33.62 62.67 45.07
C THR A 212 -34.28 61.59 44.21
N SER A 213 -35.56 61.75 43.84
CA SER A 213 -36.27 60.84 42.94
C SER A 213 -35.94 61.07 41.47
N ASN A 214 -35.68 62.32 41.07
CA ASN A 214 -35.36 62.67 39.69
C ASN A 214 -34.29 63.78 39.67
N PRO A 215 -33.00 63.43 39.82
CA PRO A 215 -31.94 64.42 39.88
C PRO A 215 -31.72 65.08 38.52
N ASN A 216 -32.00 66.37 38.42
CA ASN A 216 -31.73 67.21 37.26
C ASN A 216 -31.57 68.67 37.71
N ASP A 217 -31.11 69.54 36.80
CA ASP A 217 -30.82 70.95 37.12
C ASP A 217 -32.04 71.69 37.69
N LYS A 218 -33.25 71.36 37.23
CA LYS A 218 -34.49 72.00 37.69
C LYS A 218 -34.83 71.58 39.12
N THR A 219 -34.84 70.28 39.40
CA THR A 219 -35.15 69.77 40.75
C THR A 219 -34.06 70.10 41.75
N GLU A 220 -32.80 70.13 41.33
CA GLU A 220 -31.68 70.62 42.13
C GLU A 220 -31.88 72.09 42.52
N THR A 221 -32.12 72.95 41.53
CA THR A 221 -32.31 74.39 41.77
C THR A 221 -33.48 74.64 42.72
N ALA A 222 -34.62 73.97 42.52
CA ALA A 222 -35.78 74.13 43.38
C ALA A 222 -35.50 73.69 44.83
N ALA A 223 -34.86 72.54 45.03
CA ALA A 223 -34.49 72.04 46.35
C ALA A 223 -33.53 72.98 47.09
N PHE A 224 -32.50 73.45 46.40
CA PHE A 224 -31.49 74.35 46.98
C PHE A 224 -32.07 75.73 47.29
N GLN A 225 -32.90 76.30 46.41
CA GLN A 225 -33.58 77.58 46.66
C GLN A 225 -34.51 77.51 47.86
N GLN A 226 -35.29 76.44 48.00
CA GLN A 226 -36.21 76.28 49.14
C GLN A 226 -35.43 76.06 50.44
N LEU A 227 -34.30 75.36 50.39
CA LEU A 227 -33.38 75.20 51.52
C LEU A 227 -32.79 76.53 51.97
N ASP A 228 -32.27 77.32 51.02
CA ASP A 228 -31.65 78.60 51.31
C ASP A 228 -32.71 79.60 51.85
N THR A 229 -33.95 79.53 51.36
CA THR A 229 -35.10 80.28 51.90
C THR A 229 -35.36 79.92 53.36
N ALA A 230 -35.51 78.63 53.68
CA ALA A 230 -35.75 78.16 55.04
C ALA A 230 -34.61 78.56 56.01
N ILE A 231 -33.35 78.48 55.56
CA ILE A 231 -32.18 78.88 56.33
C ILE A 231 -32.18 80.40 56.58
N SER A 232 -32.59 81.21 55.60
CA SER A 232 -32.65 82.68 55.73
C SER A 232 -33.63 83.15 56.81
N HIS A 233 -34.69 82.36 57.08
CA HIS A 233 -35.68 82.67 58.12
C HIS A 233 -35.21 82.35 59.55
N LEU A 234 -34.09 81.63 59.73
CA LEU A 234 -33.58 81.24 61.05
C LEU A 234 -33.23 82.43 61.94
N ASP A 235 -32.70 83.52 61.37
CA ASP A 235 -32.32 84.69 62.16
C ASP A 235 -33.53 85.40 62.74
N ARG A 236 -34.61 85.53 61.95
CA ARG A 236 -35.89 86.05 62.45
C ARG A 236 -36.46 85.16 63.56
N LEU A 237 -36.45 83.83 63.36
CA LEU A 237 -36.90 82.87 64.36
C LEU A 237 -36.11 83.01 65.68
N LYS A 238 -34.78 83.13 65.62
CA LYS A 238 -33.89 83.37 66.77
C LYS A 238 -34.25 84.67 67.51
N THR A 239 -34.47 85.76 66.77
CA THR A 239 -34.77 87.06 67.39
C THR A 239 -36.13 87.10 68.08
N THR A 240 -37.16 86.44 67.53
CA THR A 240 -38.54 86.52 68.06
C THR A 240 -38.80 85.59 69.25
N PHE A 241 -38.17 84.41 69.29
CA PHE A 241 -38.36 83.44 70.38
C PHE A 241 -37.43 83.65 71.59
N GLY A 242 -36.37 84.45 71.43
CA GLY A 242 -35.50 84.88 72.53
C GLY A 242 -34.80 83.74 73.30
N ALA A 243 -34.49 83.99 74.58
CA ALA A 243 -33.71 83.05 75.41
C ALA A 243 -34.51 81.81 75.85
N ALA A 244 -35.84 81.91 75.96
CA ALA A 244 -36.70 80.85 76.51
C ALA A 244 -36.69 79.57 75.66
N ASN A 245 -36.51 79.70 74.34
CA ASN A 245 -36.50 78.56 73.40
C ASN A 245 -35.16 78.39 72.67
N ARG A 246 -34.08 78.95 73.25
CA ARG A 246 -32.78 79.02 72.59
C ARG A 246 -32.23 77.65 72.21
N GLU A 247 -32.48 76.63 73.04
CA GLU A 247 -32.03 75.26 72.78
C GLU A 247 -32.76 74.64 71.58
N GLN A 248 -34.10 74.74 71.53
CA GLN A 248 -34.91 74.21 70.44
C GLN A 248 -34.55 74.87 69.10
N ILE A 249 -34.32 76.19 69.10
CA ILE A 249 -33.90 76.91 67.90
C ILE A 249 -32.49 76.49 67.47
N ALA A 250 -31.56 76.31 68.41
CA ALA A 250 -30.21 75.83 68.09
C ALA A 250 -30.24 74.39 67.52
N GLN A 251 -31.10 73.52 68.06
CA GLN A 251 -31.32 72.18 67.53
C GLN A 251 -31.93 72.23 66.12
N PHE A 252 -32.93 73.09 65.89
CA PHE A 252 -33.53 73.26 64.55
C PHE A 252 -32.52 73.79 63.54
N GLU A 253 -31.77 74.84 63.88
CA GLU A 253 -30.73 75.41 63.01
C GLU A 253 -29.66 74.36 62.69
N SER A 254 -29.15 73.65 63.70
CA SER A 254 -28.14 72.61 63.51
C SER A 254 -28.65 71.48 62.61
N ALA A 255 -29.88 71.01 62.83
CA ALA A 255 -30.49 69.97 62.04
C ALA A 255 -30.77 70.41 60.60
N LEU A 256 -31.23 71.64 60.37
CA LEU A 256 -31.48 72.19 59.04
C LEU A 256 -30.17 72.39 58.25
N ARG A 257 -29.11 72.87 58.92
CA ARG A 257 -27.77 72.98 58.31
C ARG A 257 -27.14 71.62 58.03
N SER A 258 -27.34 70.64 58.91
CA SER A 258 -26.89 69.26 58.69
C SER A 258 -27.65 68.62 57.54
N TYR A 259 -28.97 68.88 57.44
CA TYR A 259 -29.79 68.46 56.31
C TYR A 259 -29.28 69.06 55.00
N ARG A 260 -28.99 70.38 54.97
CA ARG A 260 -28.35 71.07 53.83
C ARG A 260 -27.05 70.37 53.40
N SER A 261 -26.17 70.11 54.36
CA SER A 261 -24.91 69.41 54.11
C SER A 261 -25.12 68.00 53.54
N SER A 262 -26.16 67.28 53.98
CA SER A 262 -26.52 65.99 53.37
C SER A 262 -27.02 66.18 51.93
N VAL A 263 -27.82 67.21 51.64
CA VAL A 263 -28.25 67.51 50.25
C VAL A 263 -27.05 67.85 49.35
N ASP A 264 -26.07 68.61 49.85
CA ASP A 264 -24.82 68.87 49.13
C ASP A 264 -24.01 67.59 48.87
N ALA A 265 -23.91 66.70 49.86
CA ALA A 265 -23.26 65.40 49.69
C ALA A 265 -24.00 64.52 48.67
N PHE A 266 -25.34 64.59 48.61
CA PHE A 266 -26.13 63.86 47.62
C PHE A 266 -25.90 64.40 46.21
N LYS A 267 -25.80 65.73 46.05
CA LYS A 267 -25.40 66.34 44.79
C LYS A 267 -24.03 65.81 44.33
N ALA A 268 -23.03 65.79 45.21
CA ALA A 268 -21.70 65.29 44.89
C ALA A 268 -21.71 63.79 44.47
N THR A 269 -22.45 62.94 45.18
CA THR A 269 -22.59 61.52 44.82
C THR A 269 -23.30 61.31 43.49
N THR A 270 -24.33 62.11 43.20
CA THR A 270 -25.05 62.08 41.92
C THR A 270 -24.16 62.53 40.75
N GLN A 271 -23.39 63.60 40.93
CA GLN A 271 -22.42 64.07 39.94
C GLN A 271 -21.33 63.02 39.67
N THR A 272 -20.84 62.36 40.72
CA THR A 272 -19.88 61.26 40.61
C THR A 272 -20.48 60.10 39.81
N ALA A 273 -21.70 59.67 40.14
CA ALA A 273 -22.40 58.61 39.41
C ALA A 273 -22.62 58.98 37.93
N ALA A 274 -22.96 60.24 37.63
CA ALA A 274 -23.12 60.74 36.27
C ALA A 274 -21.80 60.73 35.48
N SER A 275 -20.69 61.16 36.09
CA SER A 275 -19.35 61.13 35.48
C SER A 275 -18.92 59.69 35.19
N VAL A 276 -19.00 58.81 36.19
CA VAL A 276 -18.63 57.40 36.06
C VAL A 276 -19.49 56.70 35.00
N ARG A 277 -20.77 57.03 34.88
CA ARG A 277 -21.63 56.53 33.81
C ARG A 277 -21.13 56.92 32.41
N LYS A 278 -20.60 58.14 32.25
CA LYS A 278 -20.00 58.60 31.00
C LYS A 278 -18.74 57.79 30.68
N ASP A 279 -17.88 57.59 31.68
CA ASP A 279 -16.66 56.79 31.53
C ASP A 279 -16.99 55.35 31.12
N LEU A 280 -17.92 54.70 31.82
CA LEU A 280 -18.40 53.35 31.50
C LEU A 280 -19.04 53.26 30.11
N THR A 281 -19.63 54.34 29.60
CA THR A 281 -20.17 54.37 28.23
C THR A 281 -19.05 54.46 27.21
N SER A 282 -18.05 55.31 27.45
CA SER A 282 -16.87 55.45 26.59
C SER A 282 -16.01 54.18 26.56
N GLN A 283 -15.71 53.63 27.74
CA GLN A 283 -14.96 52.38 27.89
C GLN A 283 -15.72 51.22 27.23
N GLY A 284 -17.04 51.10 27.46
CA GLY A 284 -17.85 50.08 26.80
C GLY A 284 -17.80 50.17 25.27
N ALA A 285 -17.80 51.39 24.70
CA ALA A 285 -17.62 51.58 23.26
C ALA A 285 -16.21 51.22 22.77
N ALA A 286 -15.18 51.52 23.56
CA ALA A 286 -13.80 51.13 23.25
C ALA A 286 -13.64 49.60 23.24
N ILE A 287 -14.25 48.89 24.21
CA ILE A 287 -14.28 47.42 24.25
C ILE A 287 -14.97 46.86 23.00
N VAL A 288 -16.13 47.40 22.59
CA VAL A 288 -16.82 46.99 21.35
C VAL A 288 -15.90 47.17 20.14
N LYS A 289 -15.27 48.34 20.01
CA LYS A 289 -14.37 48.64 18.89
C LYS A 289 -13.18 47.68 18.81
N LEU A 290 -12.58 47.34 19.96
CA LEU A 290 -11.49 46.36 20.02
C LEU A 290 -11.98 44.94 19.67
N GLY A 291 -13.20 44.57 20.09
CA GLY A 291 -13.83 43.32 19.68
C GLY A 291 -14.08 43.24 18.17
N GLU A 292 -14.57 44.32 17.56
CA GLU A 292 -14.75 44.45 16.10
C GLU A 292 -13.41 44.41 15.36
N GLU A 293 -12.36 45.03 15.90
CA GLU A 293 -11.01 44.97 15.35
C GLU A 293 -10.47 43.53 15.37
N LEU A 294 -10.61 42.83 16.50
CA LEU A 294 -10.22 41.41 16.63
C LEU A 294 -10.99 40.53 15.64
N TYR A 295 -12.28 40.74 15.53
CA TYR A 295 -13.13 40.03 14.56
C TYR A 295 -12.68 40.32 13.12
N GLY A 296 -12.41 41.58 12.80
CA GLY A 296 -11.92 42.03 11.50
C GLY A 296 -10.56 41.44 11.14
N ILE A 297 -9.65 41.34 12.11
CA ILE A 297 -8.35 40.68 11.92
C ILE A 297 -8.55 39.20 11.57
N GLN A 298 -9.43 38.48 12.28
CA GLN A 298 -9.70 37.07 11.97
C GLN A 298 -10.40 36.87 10.62
N MET A 299 -11.33 37.76 10.27
CA MET A 299 -12.01 37.74 8.98
C MET A 299 -11.04 38.04 7.83
N GLN A 300 -10.11 38.99 8.01
CA GLN A 300 -9.05 39.26 7.04
C GLN A 300 -8.09 38.07 6.91
N MET A 301 -7.73 37.39 8.00
CA MET A 301 -6.94 36.16 7.94
C MET A 301 -7.69 35.02 7.22
N GLN A 302 -9.03 35.00 7.27
CA GLN A 302 -9.86 34.05 6.52
C GLN A 302 -9.91 34.39 5.02
N MET A 303 -10.01 35.68 4.68
CA MET A 303 -9.98 36.18 3.29
C MET A 303 -8.59 36.29 2.69
N GLY A 304 -7.53 36.14 3.50
CA GLY A 304 -6.14 36.05 3.07
C GLY A 304 -6.01 34.93 2.04
N LYS A 305 -6.10 35.32 0.76
CA LYS A 305 -6.10 34.43 -0.38
C LYS A 305 -4.86 33.54 -0.39
N ASP A 306 -3.77 33.98 0.24
CA ASP A 306 -2.48 33.30 0.17
C ASP A 306 -2.46 31.98 0.93
N ASP A 307 -3.03 31.88 2.14
CA ASP A 307 -2.99 30.63 2.92
C ASP A 307 -3.88 29.54 2.34
N THR A 308 -5.11 29.89 1.94
CA THR A 308 -6.06 28.94 1.36
C THR A 308 -5.74 28.62 -0.09
N ALA A 309 -5.25 29.58 -0.89
CA ALA A 309 -4.84 29.30 -2.26
C ALA A 309 -3.52 28.53 -2.31
N GLN A 310 -2.55 28.78 -1.42
CA GLN A 310 -1.34 27.96 -1.36
C GLN A 310 -1.66 26.52 -0.94
N ALA A 311 -2.48 26.32 0.10
CA ALA A 311 -2.91 24.98 0.52
C ALA A 311 -3.65 24.26 -0.62
N ARG A 312 -4.57 24.95 -1.30
CA ARG A 312 -5.31 24.41 -2.45
C ARG A 312 -4.39 24.08 -3.63
N ASN A 313 -3.45 24.96 -3.97
CA ASN A 313 -2.52 24.75 -5.08
C ASN A 313 -1.54 23.61 -4.77
N LEU A 314 -1.09 23.50 -3.51
CA LEU A 314 -0.27 22.38 -3.05
C LEU A 314 -1.05 21.06 -3.14
N GLN A 315 -2.31 21.04 -2.70
CA GLN A 315 -3.18 19.86 -2.83
C GLN A 315 -3.39 19.46 -4.29
N ILE A 316 -3.73 20.40 -5.16
CA ILE A 316 -3.89 20.15 -6.61
C ILE A 316 -2.57 19.62 -7.19
N GLY A 317 -1.44 20.23 -6.83
CA GLY A 317 -0.11 19.78 -7.25
C GLY A 317 0.18 18.34 -6.81
N CYS A 318 -0.12 17.99 -5.56
CA CYS A 318 0.02 16.63 -5.04
C CYS A 318 -0.90 15.64 -5.75
N VAL A 319 -2.17 15.98 -5.99
CA VAL A 319 -3.12 15.12 -6.74
C VAL A 319 -2.59 14.84 -8.14
N LEU A 320 -2.18 15.89 -8.86
CA LEU A 320 -1.63 15.75 -10.21
C LEU A 320 -0.36 14.89 -10.23
N LEU A 321 0.51 15.06 -9.24
CA LEU A 321 1.73 14.27 -9.11
C LEU A 321 1.42 12.79 -8.81
N VAL A 322 0.48 12.49 -7.92
CA VAL A 322 0.01 11.11 -7.66
C VAL A 322 -0.57 10.48 -8.92
N MET A 323 -1.41 11.22 -9.65
CA MET A 323 -2.01 10.74 -10.89
C MET A 323 -0.94 10.45 -11.95
N LEU A 324 0.04 11.35 -12.11
CA LEU A 324 1.17 11.16 -13.02
C LEU A 324 2.01 9.93 -12.65
N LEU A 325 2.34 9.76 -11.37
CA LEU A 325 3.12 8.61 -10.88
C LEU A 325 2.33 7.31 -11.02
N GLY A 326 1.02 7.33 -10.81
CA GLY A 326 0.13 6.18 -11.05
C GLY A 326 0.11 5.75 -12.52
N ILE A 327 -0.02 6.71 -13.45
CA ILE A 327 0.06 6.44 -14.89
C ILE A 327 1.44 5.87 -15.27
N LEU A 328 2.52 6.46 -14.75
CA LEU A 328 3.87 6.02 -15.03
C LEU A 328 4.13 4.61 -14.49
N ALA A 329 3.68 4.32 -13.27
CA ALA A 329 3.74 2.98 -12.68
C ALA A 329 2.94 1.97 -13.51
N ALA A 330 1.73 2.32 -13.95
CA ALA A 330 0.92 1.46 -14.82
C ALA A 330 1.65 1.13 -16.13
N ILE A 331 2.23 2.12 -16.80
CA ILE A 331 3.00 1.91 -18.04
C ILE A 331 4.20 1.00 -17.80
N VAL A 332 4.95 1.22 -16.71
CA VAL A 332 6.12 0.40 -16.35
C VAL A 332 5.70 -1.03 -16.05
N ILE A 333 4.65 -1.24 -15.24
CA ILE A 333 4.11 -2.56 -14.90
C ILE A 333 3.64 -3.30 -16.17
N THR A 334 2.86 -2.65 -17.04
CA THR A 334 2.39 -3.26 -18.29
C THR A 334 3.55 -3.66 -19.20
N ARG A 335 4.60 -2.83 -19.31
CA ARG A 335 5.76 -3.15 -20.15
C ARG A 335 6.68 -4.22 -19.54
N GLN A 336 6.88 -4.21 -18.23
CA GLN A 336 7.84 -5.10 -17.56
C GLN A 336 7.24 -6.45 -17.18
N ILE A 337 5.93 -6.53 -16.96
CA ILE A 337 5.26 -7.77 -16.53
C ILE A 337 4.38 -8.31 -17.65
N THR A 338 3.40 -7.53 -18.13
CA THR A 338 2.39 -8.03 -19.07
C THR A 338 2.98 -8.41 -20.44
N ARG A 339 3.89 -7.61 -21.01
CA ARG A 339 4.50 -7.94 -22.31
C ARG A 339 5.34 -9.23 -22.28
N PRO A 340 6.31 -9.41 -21.35
CA PRO A 340 7.16 -10.60 -21.36
C PRO A 340 6.38 -11.86 -20.98
N LEU A 341 5.31 -11.72 -20.18
CA LEU A 341 4.37 -12.82 -19.94
C LEU A 341 3.65 -13.22 -21.23
N ARG A 342 3.21 -12.26 -22.05
CA ARG A 342 2.60 -12.53 -23.37
C ARG A 342 3.58 -13.18 -24.34
N ASP A 343 4.84 -12.74 -24.35
CA ASP A 343 5.88 -13.35 -25.19
C ASP A 343 6.16 -14.80 -24.76
N THR A 344 6.19 -15.04 -23.45
CA THR A 344 6.33 -16.39 -22.88
C THR A 344 5.15 -17.29 -23.24
N LEU A 345 3.93 -16.77 -23.19
CA LEU A 345 2.72 -17.50 -23.60
C LEU A 345 2.79 -17.90 -25.09
N ALA A 346 3.24 -17.00 -25.96
CA ALA A 346 3.39 -17.30 -27.39
C ALA A 346 4.40 -18.43 -27.66
N ILE A 347 5.48 -18.53 -26.86
CA ILE A 347 6.43 -19.65 -26.94
C ILE A 347 5.76 -20.98 -26.53
N VAL A 348 4.98 -20.97 -25.45
CA VAL A 348 4.24 -22.16 -24.99
C VAL A 348 3.23 -22.62 -26.04
N GLU A 349 2.48 -21.69 -26.65
CA GLU A 349 1.53 -22.01 -27.74
C GLU A 349 2.23 -22.66 -28.94
N ARG A 350 3.45 -22.21 -29.30
CA ARG A 350 4.23 -22.84 -30.38
C ARG A 350 4.70 -24.25 -30.03
N ILE A 351 5.19 -24.46 -28.80
CA ILE A 351 5.55 -25.80 -28.31
C ILE A 351 4.33 -26.72 -28.36
N ALA A 352 3.16 -26.24 -27.90
CA ALA A 352 1.91 -26.99 -27.94
C ALA A 352 1.44 -27.31 -29.37
N ALA A 353 1.75 -26.45 -30.34
CA ALA A 353 1.50 -26.68 -31.77
C ALA A 353 2.54 -27.61 -32.44
N GLY A 354 3.55 -28.10 -31.70
CA GLY A 354 4.59 -29.00 -32.20
C GLY A 354 5.79 -28.31 -32.85
N ASP A 355 5.87 -26.98 -32.82
CA ASP A 355 7.04 -26.23 -33.30
C ASP A 355 8.10 -26.12 -32.20
N LEU A 356 9.07 -27.05 -32.22
CA LEU A 356 10.19 -27.09 -31.29
C LEU A 356 11.46 -26.41 -31.85
N THR A 357 11.38 -25.66 -32.95
CA THR A 357 12.57 -25.09 -33.62
C THR A 357 13.12 -23.83 -32.94
N HIS A 358 12.28 -23.15 -32.14
CA HIS A 358 12.66 -21.88 -31.55
C HIS A 358 13.62 -22.04 -30.38
N THR A 359 14.67 -21.22 -30.34
CA THR A 359 15.61 -21.17 -29.21
C THR A 359 16.07 -19.73 -29.03
N GLU A 360 15.26 -18.95 -28.31
CA GLU A 360 15.68 -17.62 -27.87
C GLU A 360 16.43 -17.71 -26.54
N ALA A 361 17.47 -16.88 -26.41
CA ALA A 361 18.24 -16.78 -25.17
C ALA A 361 17.45 -15.99 -24.13
N VAL A 362 17.18 -16.62 -22.98
CA VAL A 362 16.59 -15.91 -21.83
C VAL A 362 17.62 -14.98 -21.23
N THR A 363 17.45 -13.67 -21.44
CA THR A 363 18.37 -12.63 -20.94
C THR A 363 17.98 -12.05 -19.57
N ARG A 364 16.79 -12.39 -19.08
CA ARG A 364 16.21 -11.86 -17.85
C ARG A 364 16.48 -12.76 -16.64
N ARG A 365 16.67 -12.16 -15.47
CA ARG A 365 17.05 -12.85 -14.21
C ARG A 365 16.00 -12.80 -13.09
N ASP A 366 14.84 -12.19 -13.32
CA ASP A 366 13.75 -12.16 -12.34
C ASP A 366 12.82 -13.39 -12.47
N GLU A 367 11.68 -13.39 -11.77
CA GLU A 367 10.74 -14.52 -11.77
C GLU A 367 10.22 -14.87 -13.18
N LEU A 368 10.07 -13.88 -14.07
CA LEU A 368 9.68 -14.12 -15.46
C LEU A 368 10.84 -14.72 -16.27
N GLY A 369 12.08 -14.33 -15.98
CA GLY A 369 13.27 -14.98 -16.53
C GLY A 369 13.38 -16.45 -16.11
N VAL A 370 13.14 -16.76 -14.84
CA VAL A 370 13.12 -18.16 -14.34
C VAL A 370 12.02 -18.96 -15.03
N LEU A 371 10.82 -18.38 -15.19
CA LEU A 371 9.72 -19.02 -15.94
C LEU A 371 10.11 -19.33 -17.39
N GLN A 372 10.71 -18.36 -18.09
CA GLN A 372 11.18 -18.53 -19.47
C GLN A 372 12.25 -19.63 -19.58
N GLN A 373 13.20 -19.71 -18.63
CA GLN A 373 14.21 -20.77 -18.58
C GLN A 373 13.57 -22.16 -18.39
N GLY A 374 12.56 -22.27 -17.53
CA GLY A 374 11.80 -23.50 -17.34
C GLY A 374 11.11 -23.98 -18.63
N ILE A 375 10.46 -23.07 -19.34
CA ILE A 375 9.82 -23.37 -20.63
C ILE A 375 10.85 -23.75 -21.70
N GLN A 376 12.00 -23.08 -21.74
CA GLN A 376 13.08 -23.43 -22.65
C GLN A 376 13.60 -24.84 -22.39
N ARG A 377 13.83 -25.21 -21.12
CA ARG A 377 14.26 -26.55 -20.74
C ARG A 377 13.24 -27.61 -21.16
N MET A 378 11.95 -27.35 -20.96
CA MET A 378 10.87 -28.21 -21.43
C MET A 378 10.91 -28.40 -22.96
N GLY A 379 11.08 -27.31 -23.72
CA GLY A 379 11.20 -27.37 -25.18
C GLY A 379 12.40 -28.20 -25.65
N THR A 380 13.57 -28.04 -25.02
CA THR A 380 14.76 -28.84 -25.33
C THR A 380 14.55 -30.32 -25.04
N THR A 381 13.99 -30.67 -23.87
CA THR A 381 13.70 -32.08 -23.52
C THR A 381 12.70 -32.71 -24.50
N LEU A 382 11.65 -31.98 -24.90
CA LEU A 382 10.72 -32.46 -25.93
C LEU A 382 11.42 -32.69 -27.27
N ARG A 383 12.34 -31.80 -27.67
CA ARG A 383 13.11 -31.95 -28.92
C ARG A 383 14.00 -33.19 -28.89
N GLU A 384 14.70 -33.42 -27.78
CA GLU A 384 15.54 -34.61 -27.58
C GLU A 384 14.71 -35.90 -27.65
N LEU A 385 13.53 -35.92 -27.00
CA LEU A 385 12.61 -37.06 -27.07
C LEU A 385 12.14 -37.33 -28.50
N ILE A 386 11.74 -36.31 -29.25
CA ILE A 386 11.32 -36.46 -30.65
C ILE A 386 12.49 -36.92 -31.54
N SER A 387 13.71 -36.43 -31.30
CA SER A 387 14.91 -36.91 -32.01
C SER A 387 15.17 -38.38 -31.73
N GLY A 388 15.13 -38.80 -30.47
CA GLY A 388 15.30 -40.21 -30.10
C GLY A 388 14.25 -41.13 -30.72
N ILE A 389 12.99 -40.66 -30.80
CA ILE A 389 11.93 -41.40 -31.52
C ILE A 389 12.26 -41.51 -33.01
N ARG A 390 12.70 -40.43 -33.66
CA ARG A 390 13.08 -40.43 -35.08
C ARG A 390 14.23 -41.40 -35.35
N ASP A 391 15.24 -41.41 -34.49
CA ASP A 391 16.39 -42.31 -34.61
C ASP A 391 15.94 -43.77 -34.44
N GLY A 392 15.07 -44.05 -33.47
CA GLY A 392 14.47 -45.37 -33.27
C GLY A 392 13.63 -45.84 -34.47
N VAL A 393 12.83 -44.95 -35.07
CA VAL A 393 12.06 -45.26 -36.30
C VAL A 393 13.01 -45.55 -37.47
N THR A 394 14.11 -44.82 -37.59
CA THR A 394 15.12 -45.05 -38.64
C THR A 394 15.78 -46.42 -38.47
N GLN A 395 16.14 -46.79 -37.23
CA GLN A 395 16.70 -48.10 -36.92
C GLN A 395 15.71 -49.24 -37.23
N ILE A 396 14.43 -49.06 -36.91
CA ILE A 396 13.37 -50.02 -37.25
C ILE A 396 13.25 -50.17 -38.77
N ALA A 397 13.29 -49.05 -39.52
CA ALA A 397 13.22 -49.09 -40.98
C ALA A 397 14.41 -49.88 -41.58
N SER A 398 15.63 -49.63 -41.12
CA SER A 398 16.81 -50.40 -41.55
C SER A 398 16.72 -51.87 -41.17
N ALA A 399 16.25 -52.20 -39.96
CA ALA A 399 16.04 -53.59 -39.56
C ALA A 399 14.98 -54.30 -40.41
N ALA A 400 13.93 -53.57 -40.84
CA ALA A 400 12.91 -54.11 -41.74
C ALA A 400 13.47 -54.38 -43.15
N GLU A 401 14.35 -53.50 -43.67
CA GLU A 401 15.05 -53.73 -44.94
C GLU A 401 15.99 -54.96 -44.87
N GLU A 402 16.76 -55.09 -43.79
CA GLU A 402 17.63 -56.24 -43.55
C GLU A 402 16.83 -57.53 -43.45
N LEU A 403 15.71 -57.53 -42.71
CA LEU A 403 14.80 -58.68 -42.61
C LEU A 403 14.23 -59.05 -43.99
N SER A 404 13.87 -58.07 -44.82
CA SER A 404 13.39 -58.31 -46.18
C SER A 404 14.47 -59.01 -47.02
N ALA A 405 15.72 -58.53 -46.96
CA ALA A 405 16.83 -59.15 -47.68
C ALA A 405 17.12 -60.59 -47.21
N VAL A 406 17.12 -60.83 -45.89
CA VAL A 406 17.27 -62.19 -45.32
C VAL A 406 16.13 -63.11 -45.78
N THR A 407 14.90 -62.58 -45.86
CA THR A 407 13.73 -63.33 -46.33
C THR A 407 13.87 -63.72 -47.80
N GLU A 408 14.33 -62.81 -48.67
CA GLU A 408 14.61 -63.11 -50.08
C GLU A 408 15.72 -64.17 -50.23
N GLN A 409 16.82 -64.03 -49.49
CA GLN A 409 17.90 -65.03 -49.48
C GLN A 409 17.41 -66.40 -49.02
N THR A 410 16.58 -66.43 -47.98
CA THR A 410 15.98 -67.67 -47.48
C THR A 410 15.09 -68.31 -48.54
N SER A 411 14.27 -67.52 -49.23
CA SER A 411 13.42 -68.00 -50.33
C SER A 411 14.26 -68.62 -51.46
N ALA A 412 15.36 -67.98 -51.85
CA ALA A 412 16.29 -68.52 -52.84
C ALA A 412 16.95 -69.83 -52.35
N GLY A 413 17.38 -69.89 -51.09
CA GLY A 413 17.94 -71.10 -50.47
C GLY A 413 16.96 -72.27 -50.47
N VAL A 414 15.69 -72.01 -50.11
CA VAL A 414 14.61 -73.02 -50.16
C VAL A 414 14.40 -73.52 -51.60
N ASN A 415 14.49 -72.65 -52.60
CA ASN A 415 14.37 -73.06 -54.00
C ASN A 415 15.56 -73.94 -54.45
N SER A 416 16.80 -73.61 -54.05
CA SER A 416 17.96 -74.50 -54.29
C SER A 416 17.81 -75.84 -53.59
N GLN A 417 17.36 -75.86 -52.34
CA GLN A 417 17.11 -77.09 -51.59
C GLN A 417 16.05 -77.98 -52.27
N LYS A 418 15.01 -77.37 -52.88
CA LYS A 418 14.05 -78.09 -53.71
C LYS A 418 14.73 -78.78 -54.89
N VAL A 419 15.60 -78.07 -55.62
CA VAL A 419 16.33 -78.64 -56.77
C VAL A 419 17.25 -79.79 -56.35
N GLU A 420 17.99 -79.65 -55.25
CA GLU A 420 18.79 -80.75 -54.70
C GLU A 420 17.92 -81.95 -54.32
N THR A 421 16.73 -81.71 -53.75
CA THR A 421 15.79 -82.79 -53.42
C THR A 421 15.30 -83.53 -54.67
N ASP A 422 15.03 -82.81 -55.77
CA ASP A 422 14.67 -83.43 -57.06
C ASP A 422 15.83 -84.25 -57.64
N GLN A 423 17.08 -83.81 -57.46
CA GLN A 423 18.27 -84.59 -57.84
C GLN A 423 18.42 -85.85 -57.00
N VAL A 424 18.19 -85.78 -55.68
CA VAL A 424 18.19 -86.96 -54.81
C VAL A 424 17.11 -87.94 -55.23
N ALA A 425 15.90 -87.47 -55.58
CA ALA A 425 14.84 -88.32 -56.10
C ALA A 425 15.25 -89.01 -57.41
N THR A 426 15.98 -88.30 -58.28
CA THR A 426 16.54 -88.86 -59.52
C THR A 426 17.60 -89.93 -59.23
N ALA A 427 18.53 -89.65 -58.32
CA ALA A 427 19.58 -90.59 -57.90
C ALA A 427 18.99 -91.85 -57.23
N MET A 428 17.90 -91.71 -56.46
CA MET A 428 17.15 -92.83 -55.91
C MET A 428 16.54 -93.71 -57.02
N HIS A 429 16.08 -93.09 -58.11
CA HIS A 429 15.55 -93.81 -59.28
C HIS A 429 16.65 -94.61 -60.00
N GLU A 430 17.84 -94.03 -60.20
CA GLU A 430 18.99 -94.73 -60.76
C GLU A 430 19.50 -95.85 -59.85
N MET A 431 19.57 -95.63 -58.53
CA MET A 431 19.93 -96.68 -57.57
C MET A 431 18.95 -97.85 -57.64
N SER A 432 17.64 -97.59 -57.76
CA SER A 432 16.64 -98.65 -57.90
C SER A 432 16.88 -99.50 -59.16
N ALA A 433 17.22 -98.86 -60.29
CA ALA A 433 17.60 -99.58 -61.52
C ALA A 433 18.89 -100.41 -61.33
N THR A 434 19.89 -99.85 -60.65
CA THR A 434 21.17 -100.52 -60.38
C THR A 434 20.97 -101.75 -59.50
N VAL A 435 20.13 -101.66 -58.46
CA VAL A 435 19.79 -102.79 -57.59
C VAL A 435 19.10 -103.90 -58.39
N HIS A 436 18.21 -103.55 -59.33
CA HIS A 436 17.60 -104.52 -60.24
C HIS A 436 18.63 -105.22 -61.14
N GLU A 437 19.62 -104.47 -61.65
CA GLU A 437 20.70 -105.01 -62.47
C GLU A 437 21.62 -105.94 -61.68
N VAL A 438 21.99 -105.58 -60.44
CA VAL A 438 22.76 -106.44 -59.54
C VAL A 438 22.04 -107.74 -59.24
N ALA A 439 20.72 -107.69 -59.00
CA ALA A 439 19.91 -108.89 -58.77
C ALA A 439 19.93 -109.83 -60.01
N ARG A 440 19.81 -109.27 -61.22
CA ARG A 440 19.90 -110.03 -62.47
C ARG A 440 21.29 -110.64 -62.69
N ASN A 441 22.35 -109.89 -62.42
CA ASN A 441 23.73 -110.38 -62.52
C ASN A 441 24.00 -111.52 -61.52
N ALA A 442 23.45 -111.43 -60.30
CA ALA A 442 23.57 -112.51 -59.30
C ALA A 442 22.85 -113.80 -59.75
N GLU A 443 21.67 -113.67 -60.37
CA GLU A 443 20.95 -114.82 -60.95
C GLU A 443 21.75 -115.46 -62.10
N GLN A 444 22.29 -114.65 -63.02
CA GLN A 444 23.14 -115.14 -64.12
C GLN A 444 24.41 -115.83 -63.60
N ALA A 445 25.06 -115.28 -62.57
CA ALA A 445 26.24 -115.89 -61.95
C ALA A 445 25.91 -117.25 -61.32
N SER A 446 24.73 -117.39 -60.69
CA SER A 446 24.24 -118.66 -60.13
C SER A 446 24.06 -119.73 -61.22
N VAL A 447 23.46 -119.36 -62.36
CA VAL A 447 23.29 -120.25 -63.52
C VAL A 447 24.65 -120.68 -64.09
N ALA A 448 25.57 -119.73 -64.30
CA ALA A 448 26.91 -120.02 -64.82
C ALA A 448 27.71 -120.95 -63.88
N ALA A 449 27.59 -120.76 -62.56
CA ALA A 449 28.22 -121.66 -61.58
C ALA A 449 27.65 -123.09 -61.64
N SER A 450 26.33 -123.23 -61.87
CA SER A 450 25.70 -124.54 -62.04
C SER A 450 26.15 -125.26 -63.32
N ASP A 451 26.37 -124.54 -64.42
CA ASP A 451 26.88 -125.12 -65.67
C ASP A 451 28.35 -125.57 -65.54
N ALA A 452 29.17 -124.78 -64.86
CA ALA A 452 30.57 -125.12 -64.57
C ALA A 452 30.70 -126.41 -63.74
N ASP A 453 29.86 -126.63 -62.72
CA ASP A 453 29.83 -127.90 -61.96
C ASP A 453 29.54 -129.10 -62.88
N LYS A 454 28.62 -128.92 -63.83
CA LYS A 454 28.24 -129.94 -64.81
C LYS A 454 29.41 -130.32 -65.72
N GLN A 455 30.13 -129.33 -66.25
CA GLN A 455 31.31 -129.55 -67.10
C GLN A 455 32.49 -130.17 -66.34
N ALA A 456 32.69 -129.82 -65.06
CA ALA A 456 33.71 -130.45 -64.23
C ALA A 456 33.45 -131.95 -64.02
N ARG A 457 32.18 -132.36 -63.85
CA ARG A 457 31.79 -133.78 -63.76
C ARG A 457 32.06 -134.54 -65.07
N GLU A 458 31.77 -133.92 -66.21
CA GLU A 458 32.04 -134.51 -67.52
C GLU A 458 33.56 -134.68 -67.77
N GLY A 459 34.35 -133.66 -67.40
CA GLY A 459 35.81 -133.69 -67.48
C GLY A 459 36.45 -134.81 -66.65
N ASN A 460 35.93 -135.05 -65.44
CA ASN A 460 36.38 -136.16 -64.58
C ASN A 460 36.22 -137.53 -65.27
N LYS A 461 35.18 -137.70 -66.08
CA LYS A 461 34.93 -138.94 -66.83
C LYS A 461 35.97 -139.14 -67.93
N VAL A 462 36.29 -138.09 -68.68
CA VAL A 462 37.30 -138.10 -69.75
C VAL A 462 38.71 -138.38 -69.19
N VAL A 463 39.05 -137.81 -68.03
CA VAL A 463 40.34 -138.07 -67.36
C VAL A 463 40.46 -139.55 -66.97
N GLY A 464 39.37 -140.17 -66.50
CA GLY A 464 39.33 -141.60 -66.21
C GLY A 464 39.63 -142.48 -67.44
N GLU A 465 39.13 -142.11 -68.61
CA GLU A 465 39.40 -142.80 -69.89
C GLU A 465 40.85 -142.62 -70.36
N ALA A 466 41.44 -141.44 -70.16
CA ALA A 466 42.83 -141.15 -70.52
C ALA A 466 43.84 -141.98 -69.71
N ILE A 467 43.58 -142.21 -68.42
CA ILE A 467 44.45 -143.05 -67.57
C ILE A 467 44.54 -144.49 -68.10
N GLN A 468 43.42 -145.07 -68.56
CA GLN A 468 43.41 -146.41 -69.16
C GLN A 468 44.23 -146.49 -70.46
N GLN A 469 44.27 -145.42 -71.26
CA GLN A 469 45.09 -145.40 -72.48
C GLN A 469 46.59 -145.28 -72.19
N ILE A 470 46.97 -144.52 -71.16
CA ILE A 470 48.37 -144.35 -70.76
C ILE A 470 48.97 -145.67 -70.27
N GLU A 471 48.22 -146.49 -69.53
CA GLU A 471 48.68 -147.81 -69.09
C GLU A 471 48.97 -148.75 -70.28
N ARG A 472 48.18 -148.67 -71.36
CA ARG A 472 48.46 -149.42 -72.60
C ARG A 472 49.71 -148.92 -73.32
N LEU A 473 49.90 -147.60 -73.39
CA LEU A 473 51.05 -147.00 -74.05
C LEU A 473 52.37 -147.37 -73.34
N ALA A 474 52.37 -147.39 -72.01
CA ALA A 474 53.55 -147.74 -71.22
C ALA A 474 54.05 -149.17 -71.51
N ALA A 475 53.14 -150.12 -71.76
CA ALA A 475 53.51 -151.48 -72.14
C ALA A 475 54.18 -151.57 -73.52
N GLU A 476 53.79 -150.71 -74.47
CA GLU A 476 54.32 -150.69 -75.84
C GLU A 476 55.72 -150.04 -75.91
N VAL A 477 55.99 -149.05 -75.05
CA VAL A 477 57.31 -148.38 -74.97
C VAL A 477 58.41 -149.33 -74.50
N VAL A 478 58.10 -150.21 -73.52
CA VAL A 478 59.05 -151.22 -73.03
C VAL A 478 59.46 -152.17 -74.16
N ARG A 479 58.52 -152.58 -75.03
CA ARG A 479 58.82 -153.40 -76.22
C ARG A 479 59.72 -152.69 -77.24
N SER A 480 59.58 -151.38 -77.41
CA SER A 480 60.42 -150.61 -78.35
C SER A 480 61.86 -150.44 -77.86
N SER A 481 62.07 -150.33 -76.55
CA SER A 481 63.41 -150.19 -75.97
C SER A 481 64.27 -151.44 -76.17
N ASP A 482 63.68 -152.63 -76.09
CA ASP A 482 64.39 -153.89 -76.37
C ASP A 482 64.86 -153.99 -77.82
N ALA A 483 64.10 -153.43 -78.77
CA ALA A 483 64.48 -153.41 -80.18
C ALA A 483 65.65 -152.47 -80.49
N MET A 484 65.78 -151.35 -79.78
CA MET A 484 66.89 -150.39 -79.97
C MET A 484 68.24 -150.94 -79.52
N ASN A 485 68.28 -151.72 -78.43
CA ASN A 485 69.50 -152.39 -77.96
C ASN A 485 70.11 -153.36 -79.01
N VAL A 486 69.27 -153.94 -79.86
CA VAL A 486 69.74 -154.83 -80.95
C VAL A 486 70.39 -154.04 -82.09
N LEU A 487 69.91 -152.83 -82.38
CA LEU A 487 70.40 -152.00 -83.49
C LEU A 487 71.79 -151.39 -83.21
N GLU A 488 72.05 -151.02 -81.96
CA GLU A 488 73.33 -150.43 -81.56
C GLU A 488 74.50 -151.40 -81.78
N GLN A 489 74.31 -152.69 -81.49
CA GLN A 489 75.32 -153.72 -81.71
C GLN A 489 75.71 -153.90 -83.19
N GLU A 490 74.79 -153.63 -84.13
CA GLU A 490 75.12 -153.69 -85.56
C GLU A 490 75.93 -152.47 -86.04
N SER A 491 75.81 -151.33 -85.37
CA SER A 491 76.60 -150.12 -85.70
C SER A 491 78.08 -150.25 -85.28
N ASP A 492 78.37 -151.04 -84.23
CA ASP A 492 79.74 -151.42 -83.80
C ASP A 492 80.53 -152.18 -84.89
N LYS A 493 79.86 -152.81 -85.86
CA LYS A 493 80.52 -153.51 -86.97
C LYS A 493 80.94 -152.61 -88.12
N ILE A 494 80.23 -151.51 -88.37
CA ILE A 494 80.49 -150.64 -89.53
C ILE A 494 81.71 -149.73 -89.29
N GLY A 495 81.90 -149.22 -88.07
CA GLY A 495 83.01 -148.32 -87.75
C GLY A 495 84.40 -148.92 -88.00
N LYS A 496 84.58 -150.22 -87.73
CA LYS A 496 85.83 -150.96 -87.97
C LYS A 496 86.25 -151.05 -89.44
N VAL A 497 85.33 -150.82 -90.38
CA VAL A 497 85.63 -150.78 -91.84
C VAL A 497 86.26 -149.43 -92.24
N MET A 498 85.94 -148.35 -91.51
CA MET A 498 86.47 -147.01 -91.81
C MET A 498 87.95 -146.83 -91.44
N ASP A 499 88.47 -147.61 -90.49
CA ASP A 499 89.90 -147.65 -90.13
C ASP A 499 90.80 -148.09 -91.31
N VAL A 500 90.30 -148.91 -92.23
CA VAL A 500 91.13 -149.54 -93.28
C VAL A 500 91.37 -148.60 -94.47
N ILE A 501 90.43 -147.70 -94.76
CA ILE A 501 90.49 -146.83 -95.95
C ILE A 501 91.50 -145.69 -95.75
N LYS A 502 91.60 -145.15 -94.52
CA LYS A 502 92.48 -144.01 -94.25
C LYS A 502 93.96 -144.41 -94.23
N ALA A 503 94.26 -145.65 -93.85
CA ALA A 503 95.61 -146.21 -93.83
C ALA A 503 96.24 -146.36 -95.25
N VAL A 504 95.42 -146.43 -96.30
CA VAL A 504 95.89 -146.65 -97.69
C VAL A 504 96.19 -145.32 -98.42
N ALA A 505 95.69 -144.19 -97.93
CA ALA A 505 95.67 -142.95 -98.70
C ALA A 505 96.97 -142.11 -98.66
N GLU A 506 97.81 -142.17 -97.63
CA GLU A 506 98.95 -141.24 -97.53
C GLU A 506 100.34 -141.88 -97.65
N GLN A 507 100.41 -143.21 -97.77
CA GLN A 507 101.61 -143.89 -98.27
C GLN A 507 101.95 -143.51 -99.73
N THR A 508 101.07 -142.78 -100.43
CA THR A 508 101.21 -142.41 -101.84
C THR A 508 101.88 -141.04 -102.08
N ASN A 509 101.88 -140.11 -101.13
CA ASN A 509 102.37 -138.74 -101.39
C ASN A 509 103.88 -138.53 -101.11
N LEU A 510 104.64 -139.62 -100.99
CA LEU A 510 106.07 -139.61 -100.68
C LEU A 510 107.00 -139.64 -101.92
N LEU A 511 106.54 -139.36 -103.17
CA LEU A 511 107.36 -139.69 -104.36
C LEU A 511 107.33 -138.75 -105.60
N ALA A 512 106.94 -137.47 -105.51
CA ALA A 512 107.06 -136.54 -106.64
C ALA A 512 107.76 -135.21 -106.29
N LEU A 513 109.08 -135.20 -106.60
CA LEU A 513 110.11 -134.14 -106.61
C LEU A 513 110.84 -133.78 -105.29
#